data_AF-A0A2G6G1S0-F1
#
_entry.id   AF-A0A2G6G1S0-F1
#
_cell.length_a   1.000
_cell.length_b   1.000
_cell.length_c   1.000
_cell.angle_alpha   90.00
_cell.angle_beta   90.00
_cell.angle_gamma   90.00
#
_symmetry.space_group_name_H-M   'P 1'
#
loop_
_entity.id
_entity.type
_entity.pdbx_description
1 polymer ?
#
loop_
_entity_poly.entity_id
_entity_poly.type
_entity_poly.pdbx_seq_one_letter_code
_entity_poly.pdbx_strand_id
1 'polypeptide(L)'
;MAFENEKDHPEVSPSQFEMNYKYSPALIAADRIQLYKLLCRQVAQSMDMTASFLPKPITGINGSGMHINISISKNGENIFYDGDGEHNMSEFGHRFIKRILHSAEDLCLTLNASVNAYRRLDPKFEAPNEIAASSVDRSSMVRIPFAGKNGQRIEVRSVGPDSNPYLLIYSLLRTGLEGPEPDPNAPKPKRIRKRILPGNIYDAIACHRRSVWLKEVMGESSHQKYLELKEMCAHRCPRELGDRIKRAEIMFHHEVTNQMLWNRF
;
A
#
# COMPACT_ATOMS: atom_id res chain seq x y z
N MET A 1 20.17 0.00 16.94
CA MET A 1 18.76 0.12 17.35
C MET A 1 17.87 -0.34 16.20
N ALA A 2 16.68 -0.89 16.46
CA ALA A 2 15.83 -1.46 15.41
C ALA A 2 15.29 -0.42 14.40
N PHE A 3 15.15 0.83 14.84
CA PHE A 3 14.70 1.99 14.04
C PHE A 3 15.70 3.14 14.20
N GLU A 4 16.07 3.79 13.11
CA GLU A 4 16.81 5.06 13.11
C GLU A 4 15.80 6.14 12.71
N ASN A 5 15.38 6.99 13.65
CA ASN A 5 14.36 8.01 13.41
C ASN A 5 14.90 9.07 12.44
N GLU A 6 14.11 9.39 11.41
CA GLU A 6 14.40 10.47 10.46
C GLU A 6 13.50 11.68 10.70
N LYS A 7 12.25 11.46 11.10
CA LYS A 7 11.27 12.51 11.33
C LYS A 7 10.06 11.96 12.09
N ASP A 8 9.61 12.66 13.12
CA ASP A 8 8.34 12.40 13.78
C ASP A 8 7.52 13.69 13.88
N HIS A 9 6.21 13.59 13.71
CA HIS A 9 5.31 14.73 13.81
C HIS A 9 3.84 14.32 14.02
N PRO A 10 3.02 15.23 14.59
CA PRO A 10 1.57 15.14 14.42
C PRO A 10 1.21 15.27 12.93
N GLU A 11 0.18 14.54 12.54
CA GLU A 11 -0.39 14.57 11.20
C GLU A 11 -1.64 15.46 11.14
N VAL A 12 -2.26 15.52 9.96
CA VAL A 12 -3.37 16.45 9.67
C VAL A 12 -4.59 16.24 10.59
N SER A 13 -4.94 15.00 10.92
CA SER A 13 -6.12 14.72 11.75
C SER A 13 -5.82 14.72 13.26
N PRO A 14 -6.82 15.03 14.12
CA PRO A 14 -6.67 14.91 15.56
C PRO A 14 -6.19 13.51 15.98
N SER A 15 -5.19 13.46 16.86
CA SER A 15 -4.57 12.21 17.33
C SER A 15 -3.97 11.32 16.23
N GLN A 16 -3.63 11.91 15.08
CA GLN A 16 -2.88 11.26 14.02
C GLN A 16 -1.40 11.63 14.16
N PHE A 17 -0.52 10.63 14.05
CA PHE A 17 0.92 10.81 14.19
C PHE A 17 1.66 9.97 13.15
N GLU A 18 2.79 10.49 12.67
CA GLU A 18 3.71 9.79 11.77
C GLU A 18 5.11 9.78 12.37
N MET A 19 5.76 8.61 12.31
CA MET A 19 7.18 8.46 12.59
C MET A 19 7.85 7.76 11.40
N ASN A 20 8.73 8.49 10.74
CA ASN A 20 9.56 8.02 9.65
C ASN A 20 10.88 7.50 10.21
N TYR A 21 11.30 6.35 9.72
CA TYR A 21 12.56 5.74 10.08
C TYR A 21 13.30 5.29 8.83
N LYS A 22 14.62 5.22 8.95
CA LYS A 22 15.51 4.97 7.84
C LYS A 22 15.19 3.68 7.10
N TYR A 23 15.28 3.76 5.79
CA TYR A 23 15.09 2.64 4.87
C TYR A 23 16.02 1.47 5.20
N SER A 24 15.67 0.29 4.68
CA SER A 24 16.45 -0.94 4.85
C SER A 24 16.21 -1.90 3.70
N PRO A 25 16.99 -2.98 3.57
CA PRO A 25 16.68 -4.05 2.63
C PRO A 25 15.24 -4.53 2.75
N ALA A 26 14.63 -4.88 1.62
CA ALA A 26 13.19 -5.11 1.48
C ALA A 26 12.56 -6.02 2.56
N LEU A 27 13.20 -7.15 2.87
CA LEU A 27 12.70 -8.08 3.89
C LEU A 27 12.74 -7.47 5.30
N ILE A 28 13.85 -6.81 5.64
CA ILE A 28 14.03 -6.11 6.93
C ILE A 28 13.02 -4.96 7.05
N ALA A 29 12.73 -4.26 5.95
CA ALA A 29 11.71 -3.22 5.94
C ALA A 29 10.32 -3.79 6.26
N ALA A 30 9.98 -4.97 5.73
CA ALA A 30 8.72 -5.64 6.06
C ALA A 30 8.63 -6.03 7.55
N ASP A 31 9.71 -6.59 8.11
CA ASP A 31 9.79 -6.92 9.54
C ASP A 31 9.66 -5.67 10.41
N ARG A 32 10.35 -4.58 10.04
CA ARG A 32 10.29 -3.30 10.74
C ARG A 32 8.89 -2.69 10.73
N ILE A 33 8.14 -2.79 9.64
CA ILE A 33 6.74 -2.34 9.60
C ILE A 33 5.90 -3.10 10.62
N GLN A 34 6.07 -4.41 10.72
CA GLN A 34 5.32 -5.22 11.70
C GLN A 34 5.71 -4.89 13.14
N LEU A 35 7.02 -4.77 13.40
CA LEU A 35 7.54 -4.40 14.71
C LEU A 35 7.09 -2.99 15.11
N TYR A 36 7.10 -2.03 14.19
CA TYR A 36 6.63 -0.67 14.43
C TYR A 36 5.17 -0.67 14.89
N LYS A 37 4.29 -1.35 14.14
CA LYS A 37 2.87 -1.46 14.51
C LYS A 37 2.66 -2.14 15.87
N LEU A 38 3.44 -3.18 16.17
CA LEU A 38 3.39 -3.85 17.47
C LEU A 38 3.82 -2.91 18.60
N LEU A 39 4.97 -2.25 18.45
CA LEU A 39 5.50 -1.34 19.47
C LEU A 39 4.57 -0.15 19.72
N CYS A 40 4.04 0.48 18.67
CA CYS A 40 3.06 1.55 18.82
C CYS A 40 1.85 1.11 19.64
N ARG A 41 1.34 -0.11 19.39
CA ARG A 41 0.22 -0.66 20.17
C ARG A 41 0.60 -0.93 21.62
N GLN A 42 1.79 -1.48 21.88
CA GLN A 42 2.25 -1.73 23.25
C GLN A 42 2.45 -0.44 24.05
N VAL A 43 3.06 0.58 23.43
CA VAL A 43 3.26 1.89 24.07
C VAL A 43 1.91 2.56 24.32
N ALA A 44 1.02 2.62 23.32
CA ALA A 44 -0.33 3.16 23.50
C ALA A 44 -1.08 2.43 24.64
N GLN A 45 -1.03 1.10 24.65
CA GLN A 45 -1.67 0.29 25.68
C GLN A 45 -1.10 0.57 27.08
N SER A 46 0.21 0.80 27.23
CA SER A 46 0.80 1.17 28.53
C SER A 46 0.37 2.55 29.04
N MET A 47 -0.27 3.35 28.17
CA MET A 47 -0.81 4.67 28.48
C MET A 47 -2.34 4.69 28.48
N ASP A 48 -2.99 3.51 28.56
CA ASP A 48 -4.45 3.33 28.48
C ASP A 48 -5.07 3.87 27.17
N MET A 49 -4.28 3.89 26.09
CA MET A 49 -4.69 4.29 24.74
C MET A 49 -4.66 3.11 23.76
N THR A 50 -5.13 3.34 22.53
CA THR A 50 -5.09 2.35 21.44
C THR A 50 -4.52 2.97 20.16
N ALA A 51 -3.51 2.32 19.59
CA ALA A 51 -2.97 2.71 18.28
C ALA A 51 -3.68 1.92 17.16
N SER A 52 -4.31 2.64 16.24
CA SER A 52 -5.00 2.07 15.08
C SER A 52 -4.20 2.28 13.81
N PHE A 53 -4.16 1.25 12.96
CA PHE A 53 -3.55 1.30 11.63
C PHE A 53 -4.59 1.08 10.53
N LEU A 54 -5.86 1.40 10.83
CA LEU A 54 -6.92 1.48 9.84
C LEU A 54 -6.62 2.62 8.86
N PRO A 55 -6.78 2.43 7.54
CA PRO A 55 -6.62 3.50 6.58
C PRO A 55 -7.62 4.66 6.76
N LYS A 56 -8.83 4.37 7.25
CA LYS A 56 -9.90 5.36 7.46
C LYS A 56 -10.71 5.03 8.71
N PRO A 57 -10.18 5.27 9.91
CA PRO A 57 -10.87 4.97 11.16
C PRO A 57 -12.09 5.89 11.37
N ILE A 58 -12.01 7.15 10.92
CA ILE A 58 -13.05 8.17 11.10
C ILE A 58 -13.39 8.79 9.74
N THR A 59 -14.68 8.96 9.47
CA THR A 59 -15.19 9.61 8.26
C THR A 59 -15.14 11.14 8.38
N GLY A 60 -14.91 11.86 7.29
CA GLY A 60 -14.94 13.33 7.28
C GLY A 60 -13.60 14.02 7.59
N ILE A 61 -12.59 13.28 8.06
CA ILE A 61 -11.22 13.76 8.32
C ILE A 61 -10.19 12.96 7.51
N ASN A 62 -8.91 13.35 7.48
CA ASN A 62 -7.87 12.64 6.73
C ASN A 62 -7.72 11.17 7.18
N GLY A 63 -7.37 10.31 6.23
CA GLY A 63 -7.04 8.91 6.51
C GLY A 63 -5.56 8.70 6.79
N SER A 64 -5.19 7.49 7.20
CA SER A 64 -3.79 7.06 7.39
C SER A 64 -3.28 6.31 6.16
N GLY A 65 -2.13 6.70 5.64
CA GLY A 65 -1.42 6.03 4.55
C GLY A 65 -0.17 5.32 5.06
N MET A 66 0.42 4.48 4.20
CA MET A 66 1.75 3.90 4.43
C MET A 66 2.56 4.00 3.14
N HIS A 67 3.08 5.19 2.83
CA HIS A 67 3.84 5.39 1.59
C HIS A 67 5.08 4.50 1.56
N ILE A 68 5.32 3.84 0.42
CA ILE A 68 6.47 2.94 0.26
C ILE A 68 7.48 3.59 -0.68
N ASN A 69 8.64 3.94 -0.12
CA ASN A 69 9.78 4.45 -0.86
C ASN A 69 10.64 3.26 -1.36
N ILE A 70 10.94 3.22 -2.66
CA ILE A 70 11.71 2.13 -3.30
C ILE A 70 12.82 2.71 -4.16
N SER A 71 14.03 2.17 -3.98
CA SER A 71 15.16 2.32 -4.91
C SER A 71 15.84 0.96 -5.09
N ILE A 72 16.55 0.79 -6.20
CA ILE A 72 17.34 -0.40 -6.47
C ILE A 72 18.80 -0.01 -6.59
N SER A 73 19.68 -0.76 -5.93
CA SER A 73 21.12 -0.59 -6.04
C SER A 73 21.76 -1.83 -6.65
N LYS A 74 22.76 -1.62 -7.50
CA LYS A 74 23.59 -2.67 -8.08
C LYS A 74 25.05 -2.31 -7.82
N ASN A 75 25.80 -3.23 -7.22
CA ASN A 75 27.21 -3.02 -6.86
C ASN A 75 27.46 -1.75 -6.02
N GLY A 76 26.52 -1.41 -5.12
CA GLY A 76 26.61 -0.22 -4.28
C GLY A 76 26.16 1.09 -4.93
N GLU A 77 25.79 1.07 -6.21
CA GLU A 77 25.29 2.26 -6.91
C GLU A 77 23.78 2.21 -7.10
N ASN A 78 23.11 3.33 -6.83
CA ASN A 78 21.68 3.49 -7.05
C ASN A 78 21.38 3.62 -8.55
N ILE A 79 20.77 2.58 -9.13
CA ILE A 79 20.49 2.53 -10.57
C ILE A 79 19.21 3.25 -10.97
N PHE A 80 18.48 3.86 -10.01
CA PHE A 80 17.38 4.78 -10.32
C PHE A 80 17.88 6.18 -10.69
N TYR A 81 19.10 6.55 -10.31
CA TYR A 81 19.62 7.88 -10.58
C TYR A 81 20.26 7.98 -11.95
N ASP A 82 19.92 9.07 -12.65
CA ASP A 82 20.63 9.55 -13.83
C ASP A 82 20.56 11.08 -13.79
N GLY A 83 21.71 11.76 -13.75
CA GLY A 83 21.76 13.22 -13.61
C GLY A 83 21.23 13.98 -14.82
N ASP A 84 21.23 13.34 -15.99
CA ASP A 84 20.74 13.93 -17.24
C ASP A 84 19.30 13.48 -17.56
N GLY A 85 18.77 12.52 -16.79
CA GLY A 85 17.42 11.99 -16.94
C GLY A 85 16.35 12.96 -16.43
N GLU A 86 15.15 12.89 -17.02
CA GLU A 86 14.00 13.66 -16.54
C GLU A 86 13.73 13.35 -15.05
N HIS A 87 13.65 14.39 -14.21
CA HIS A 87 13.55 14.27 -12.75
C HIS A 87 14.70 13.52 -12.07
N ASN A 88 15.90 13.56 -12.66
CA ASN A 88 17.09 12.80 -12.25
C ASN A 88 16.87 11.27 -12.23
N MET A 89 15.90 10.78 -13.02
CA MET A 89 15.50 9.38 -13.04
C MET A 89 16.06 8.69 -14.28
N SER A 90 16.70 7.54 -14.07
CA SER A 90 17.22 6.70 -15.16
C SER A 90 16.10 6.06 -15.97
N GLU A 91 16.42 5.59 -17.18
CA GLU A 91 15.50 4.79 -17.99
C GLU A 91 15.00 3.55 -17.21
N PHE A 92 15.88 2.92 -16.42
CA PHE A 92 15.50 1.80 -15.57
C PHE A 92 14.42 2.17 -14.55
N GLY A 93 14.58 3.32 -13.88
CA GLY A 93 13.58 3.84 -12.95
C GLY A 93 12.25 4.17 -13.63
N HIS A 94 12.29 4.80 -14.80
CA HIS A 94 11.08 5.08 -15.59
C HIS A 94 10.36 3.80 -16.03
N ARG A 95 11.09 2.77 -16.47
CA ARG A 95 10.51 1.45 -16.82
C ARG A 95 9.91 0.75 -15.60
N PHE A 96 10.58 0.83 -14.44
CA PHE A 96 10.07 0.31 -13.18
C PHE A 96 8.72 0.94 -12.81
N ILE A 97 8.61 2.27 -12.92
CA ILE A 97 7.35 3.01 -12.72
C ILE A 97 6.29 2.57 -13.74
N LYS A 98 6.65 2.51 -15.03
CA LYS A 98 5.73 2.14 -16.12
C LYS A 98 5.07 0.79 -15.88
N ARG A 99 5.83 -0.20 -15.39
CA ARG A 99 5.31 -1.53 -15.04
C ARG A 99 4.38 -1.50 -13.83
N ILE A 100 4.71 -0.73 -12.80
CA ILE A 100 3.82 -0.52 -11.64
C ILE A 100 2.49 0.09 -12.09
N LEU A 101 2.53 1.15 -12.90
CA LEU A 101 1.31 1.82 -13.40
C LEU A 101 0.50 0.89 -14.31
N HIS A 102 1.14 0.09 -15.14
CA HIS A 102 0.47 -0.89 -16.00
C HIS A 102 -0.25 -2.00 -15.22
N SER A 103 0.30 -2.38 -14.07
CA SER A 103 -0.29 -3.37 -13.16
C SER A 103 -1.09 -2.76 -12.00
N ALA A 104 -1.35 -1.44 -12.00
CA ALA A 104 -1.93 -0.72 -10.87
C ALA A 104 -3.31 -1.26 -10.43
N GLU A 105 -4.22 -1.52 -11.38
CA GLU A 105 -5.55 -2.08 -11.07
C GLU A 105 -5.44 -3.48 -10.41
N ASP A 106 -4.47 -4.29 -10.85
CA ASP A 106 -4.26 -5.64 -10.35
C ASP A 106 -3.65 -5.59 -8.94
N LEU A 107 -2.65 -4.72 -8.78
CA LEU A 107 -1.95 -4.48 -7.51
C LEU A 107 -2.86 -3.88 -6.45
N CYS A 108 -3.95 -3.19 -6.83
CA CYS A 108 -4.78 -2.42 -5.91
C CYS A 108 -5.21 -3.22 -4.68
N LEU A 109 -5.61 -4.49 -4.83
CA LEU A 109 -6.01 -5.34 -3.69
C LEU A 109 -4.85 -5.66 -2.74
N THR A 110 -3.61 -5.68 -3.24
CA THR A 110 -2.40 -5.84 -2.41
C THR A 110 -2.02 -4.51 -1.74
N LEU A 111 -2.17 -3.39 -2.45
CA LEU A 111 -1.89 -2.06 -1.91
C LEU A 111 -2.94 -1.61 -0.88
N ASN A 112 -4.19 -2.10 -1.00
CA ASN A 112 -5.35 -1.71 -0.21
C ASN A 112 -6.17 -2.96 0.12
N ALA A 113 -5.83 -3.60 1.24
CA ALA A 113 -6.18 -4.99 1.50
C ALA A 113 -7.48 -5.20 2.29
N SER A 114 -8.19 -4.14 2.69
CA SER A 114 -9.46 -4.23 3.40
C SER A 114 -10.54 -3.33 2.80
N VAL A 115 -11.80 -3.58 3.17
CA VAL A 115 -12.94 -2.69 2.81
C VAL A 115 -12.71 -1.26 3.29
N ASN A 116 -12.06 -1.09 4.45
CA ASN A 116 -11.79 0.22 5.03
C ASN A 116 -10.79 1.03 4.20
N ALA A 117 -9.82 0.37 3.56
CA ALA A 117 -8.83 1.02 2.68
C ALA A 117 -9.47 1.82 1.53
N TYR A 118 -10.57 1.31 0.97
CA TYR A 118 -11.26 1.97 -0.14
C TYR A 118 -12.05 3.23 0.29
N ARG A 119 -12.35 3.38 1.59
CA ARG A 119 -12.89 4.65 2.13
C ARG A 119 -11.82 5.75 2.21
N ARG A 120 -10.54 5.37 2.24
CA ARG A 120 -9.42 6.31 2.12
C ARG A 120 -9.23 6.73 0.67
N LEU A 121 -9.28 5.80 -0.30
CA LEU A 121 -9.13 6.06 -1.75
C LEU A 121 -10.23 6.92 -2.40
N ASP A 122 -11.11 7.53 -1.61
CA ASP A 122 -12.11 8.47 -2.08
C ASP A 122 -11.42 9.77 -2.54
N PRO A 123 -11.68 10.25 -3.79
CA PRO A 123 -11.11 11.49 -4.32
C PRO A 123 -11.30 12.72 -3.44
N LYS A 124 -12.28 12.74 -2.53
CA LYS A 124 -12.57 13.89 -1.65
C LYS A 124 -11.63 14.02 -0.45
N PHE A 125 -10.84 13.00 -0.11
CA PHE A 125 -10.09 12.94 1.16
C PHE A 125 -8.58 12.69 0.99
N GLU A 126 -8.00 13.24 -0.07
CA GLU A 126 -6.54 13.37 -0.30
C GLU A 126 -5.74 12.08 -0.50
N ALA A 127 -6.36 10.92 -0.66
CA ALA A 127 -5.63 9.71 -0.96
C ALA A 127 -5.22 9.64 -2.45
N PRO A 128 -3.92 9.51 -2.76
CA PRO A 128 -3.47 9.45 -4.14
C PRO A 128 -3.97 8.18 -4.82
N ASN A 129 -4.88 8.33 -5.79
CA ASN A 129 -5.56 7.23 -6.46
C ASN A 129 -5.45 7.29 -7.99
N GLU A 130 -4.87 8.35 -8.55
CA GLU A 130 -4.65 8.47 -9.98
C GLU A 130 -3.53 7.52 -10.42
N ILE A 131 -3.78 6.74 -11.47
CA ILE A 131 -2.80 5.82 -12.07
C ILE A 131 -1.85 6.65 -12.94
N ALA A 132 -0.99 7.39 -12.27
CA ALA A 132 0.00 8.29 -12.83
C ALA A 132 1.23 8.37 -11.92
N ALA A 133 2.33 8.85 -12.49
CA ALA A 133 3.52 9.24 -11.76
C ALA A 133 3.78 10.73 -11.96
N SER A 134 4.15 11.42 -10.88
CA SER A 134 4.47 12.85 -10.94
C SER A 134 5.47 13.24 -9.85
N SER A 135 6.27 14.26 -10.12
CA SER A 135 7.15 14.87 -9.11
C SER A 135 6.43 15.94 -8.27
N VAL A 136 5.33 16.52 -8.79
CA VAL A 136 4.62 17.66 -8.19
C VAL A 136 3.18 17.34 -7.81
N ASP A 137 2.50 16.49 -8.57
CA ASP A 137 1.09 16.21 -8.38
C ASP A 137 0.87 15.30 -7.16
N ARG A 138 -0.05 15.76 -6.31
CA ARG A 138 -0.37 15.09 -5.05
C ARG A 138 -1.41 13.99 -5.22
N SER A 139 -2.18 13.92 -6.33
CA SER A 139 -3.17 12.87 -6.59
C SER A 139 -2.59 11.62 -7.26
N SER A 140 -1.44 11.75 -7.94
CA SER A 140 -0.68 10.64 -8.52
C SER A 140 -0.27 9.57 -7.50
N MET A 141 -0.61 8.30 -7.77
CA MET A 141 -0.31 7.17 -6.89
C MET A 141 1.19 6.90 -6.74
N VAL A 142 2.01 7.29 -7.72
CA VAL A 142 3.47 7.26 -7.64
C VAL A 142 3.99 8.69 -7.62
N ARG A 143 4.80 9.03 -6.61
CA ARG A 143 5.60 10.26 -6.63
C ARG A 143 7.04 9.95 -7.00
N ILE A 144 7.67 10.87 -7.74
CA ILE A 144 9.11 10.88 -8.01
C ILE A 144 9.72 12.03 -7.20
N PRO A 145 10.26 11.78 -5.99
CA PRO A 145 10.89 12.83 -5.19
C PRO A 145 12.14 13.34 -5.90
N PHE A 146 12.31 14.66 -5.95
CA PHE A 146 13.59 15.24 -6.37
C PHE A 146 14.67 14.90 -5.34
N ALA A 147 15.70 14.17 -5.78
CA ALA A 147 16.84 13.81 -4.95
C ALA A 147 18.13 13.71 -5.78
N GLY A 148 19.27 13.67 -5.09
CA GLY A 148 20.58 13.42 -5.70
C GLY A 148 20.90 11.93 -5.84
N LYS A 149 22.13 11.61 -6.28
CA LYS A 149 22.60 10.24 -6.60
C LYS A 149 22.16 9.16 -5.62
N ASN A 150 22.38 9.39 -4.32
CA ASN A 150 22.11 8.39 -3.29
C ASN A 150 20.65 8.39 -2.81
N GLY A 151 19.86 9.42 -3.13
CA GLY A 151 18.49 9.59 -2.64
C GLY A 151 17.39 9.33 -3.67
N GLN A 152 17.74 9.17 -4.95
CA GLN A 152 16.77 8.94 -6.03
C GLN A 152 15.97 7.65 -5.81
N ARG A 153 14.66 7.77 -5.88
CA ARG A 153 13.71 6.70 -5.54
C ARG A 153 12.35 7.00 -6.15
N ILE A 154 11.44 6.03 -6.03
CA ILE A 154 10.02 6.26 -6.23
C ILE A 154 9.30 6.15 -4.89
N GLU A 155 8.14 6.76 -4.79
CA GLU A 155 7.26 6.62 -3.64
C GLU A 155 5.85 6.18 -4.09
N VAL A 156 5.44 4.98 -3.67
CA VAL A 156 4.08 4.47 -3.92
C VAL A 156 3.18 4.89 -2.76
N ARG A 157 2.22 5.79 -3.03
CA ARG A 157 1.48 6.54 -2.00
C ARG A 157 0.08 6.02 -1.71
N SER A 158 -0.47 5.24 -2.63
CA SER A 158 -1.84 4.70 -2.52
C SER A 158 -2.00 3.61 -1.46
N VAL A 159 -0.91 3.17 -0.81
CA VAL A 159 -0.88 2.04 0.10
C VAL A 159 -1.60 2.31 1.41
N GLY A 160 -2.44 1.37 1.83
CA GLY A 160 -3.08 1.33 3.14
C GLY A 160 -2.17 0.70 4.21
N PRO A 161 -2.13 1.26 5.44
CA PRO A 161 -1.35 0.69 6.54
C PRO A 161 -1.86 -0.68 7.02
N ASP A 162 -3.00 -1.16 6.57
CA ASP A 162 -3.56 -2.49 6.84
C ASP A 162 -3.10 -3.57 5.85
N SER A 163 -2.30 -3.21 4.83
CA SER A 163 -1.71 -4.17 3.91
C SER A 163 -0.66 -5.06 4.59
N ASN A 164 -0.55 -6.30 4.11
CA ASN A 164 0.52 -7.21 4.50
C ASN A 164 1.84 -6.70 3.88
N PRO A 165 2.82 -6.26 4.69
CA PRO A 165 4.02 -5.60 4.17
C PRO A 165 4.90 -6.54 3.34
N TYR A 166 4.94 -7.83 3.64
CA TYR A 166 5.73 -8.80 2.88
C TYR A 166 5.16 -8.98 1.48
N LEU A 167 3.86 -9.25 1.36
CA LEU A 167 3.20 -9.41 0.07
C LEU A 167 3.25 -8.11 -0.73
N LEU A 168 3.02 -6.98 -0.08
CA LEU A 168 3.09 -5.64 -0.67
C LEU A 168 4.46 -5.36 -1.32
N ILE A 169 5.53 -5.46 -0.52
CA ILE A 169 6.88 -5.15 -0.99
C ILE A 169 7.30 -6.14 -2.07
N TYR A 170 7.01 -7.43 -1.89
CA TYR A 170 7.31 -8.46 -2.89
C TYR A 170 6.57 -8.20 -4.22
N SER A 171 5.27 -7.91 -4.20
CA SER A 171 4.50 -7.62 -5.41
C SER A 171 4.99 -6.35 -6.12
N LEU A 172 5.35 -5.29 -5.39
CA LEU A 172 5.90 -4.07 -5.97
C LEU A 172 7.26 -4.32 -6.62
N LEU A 173 8.16 -5.04 -5.94
CA LEU A 173 9.49 -5.35 -6.47
C LEU A 173 9.42 -6.27 -7.70
N ARG A 174 8.68 -7.38 -7.62
CA ARG A 174 8.49 -8.28 -8.77
C ARG A 174 7.90 -7.52 -9.96
N THR A 175 6.88 -6.70 -9.73
CA THR A 175 6.24 -5.91 -10.80
C THR A 175 7.20 -4.89 -11.41
N GLY A 176 7.94 -4.13 -10.60
CA GLY A 176 8.86 -3.13 -11.15
C GLY A 176 10.04 -3.77 -11.89
N LEU A 177 10.55 -4.91 -11.42
CA LEU A 177 11.72 -5.59 -12.01
C LEU A 177 11.38 -6.43 -13.24
N GLU A 178 10.23 -7.09 -13.26
CA GLU A 178 9.89 -8.14 -14.23
C GLU A 178 8.49 -7.99 -14.83
N GLY A 179 7.68 -7.06 -14.33
CA GLY A 179 6.29 -6.92 -14.71
C GLY A 179 6.09 -6.56 -16.19
N PRO A 180 4.88 -6.84 -16.71
CA PRO A 180 4.55 -6.54 -18.08
C PRO A 180 4.61 -5.02 -18.34
N GLU A 181 5.10 -4.66 -19.52
CA GLU A 181 5.03 -3.30 -20.01
C GLU A 181 3.83 -3.11 -20.93
N PRO A 182 3.31 -1.87 -21.03
CA PRO A 182 2.34 -1.53 -22.05
C PRO A 182 2.89 -1.83 -23.46
N ASP A 183 2.26 -2.80 -24.13
CA ASP A 183 2.49 -3.10 -25.54
C ASP A 183 1.22 -2.79 -26.35
N PRO A 184 1.21 -1.73 -27.18
CA PRO A 184 0.06 -1.38 -28.01
C PRO A 184 -0.23 -2.41 -29.11
N ASN A 185 0.75 -3.24 -29.47
CA ASN A 185 0.65 -4.25 -30.51
C ASN A 185 0.24 -5.63 -29.98
N ALA A 186 0.11 -5.80 -28.66
CA ALA A 186 -0.33 -7.05 -28.07
C ALA A 186 -1.72 -7.45 -28.62
N PRO A 187 -2.01 -8.75 -28.84
CA PRO A 187 -3.30 -9.20 -29.38
C PRO A 187 -4.53 -8.72 -28.58
N LYS A 188 -4.34 -8.50 -27.27
CA LYS A 188 -5.32 -7.90 -26.36
C LYS A 188 -4.58 -6.92 -25.44
N PRO A 189 -4.34 -5.67 -25.88
CA PRO A 189 -3.58 -4.72 -25.08
C PRO A 189 -4.39 -4.40 -23.82
N LYS A 190 -3.74 -4.49 -22.66
CA LYS A 190 -4.38 -4.12 -21.39
C LYS A 190 -4.63 -2.61 -21.41
N ARG A 191 -5.90 -2.23 -21.58
CA ARG A 191 -6.34 -0.84 -21.49
C ARG A 191 -6.67 -0.54 -20.03
N ILE A 192 -5.95 0.40 -19.43
CA ILE A 192 -6.34 1.00 -18.15
C ILE A 192 -7.67 1.72 -18.41
N ARG A 193 -8.77 1.13 -17.91
CA ARG A 193 -10.13 1.59 -18.27
C ARG A 193 -10.48 2.90 -17.58
N LYS A 194 -9.97 3.09 -16.36
CA LYS A 194 -10.14 4.29 -15.55
C LYS A 194 -8.75 4.83 -15.20
N ARG A 195 -8.55 6.15 -15.28
CA ARG A 195 -7.29 6.79 -14.83
C ARG A 195 -7.11 6.76 -13.31
N ILE A 196 -7.97 6.06 -12.58
CA ILE A 196 -7.99 5.95 -11.12
C ILE A 196 -8.03 4.48 -10.70
N LEU A 197 -7.46 4.18 -9.54
CA LEU A 197 -7.52 2.86 -8.91
C LEU A 197 -8.98 2.44 -8.63
N PRO A 198 -9.24 1.11 -8.52
CA PRO A 198 -10.53 0.59 -8.06
C PRO A 198 -11.01 1.31 -6.79
N GLY A 199 -12.24 1.85 -6.83
CA GLY A 199 -12.83 2.63 -5.73
C GLY A 199 -13.52 1.79 -4.66
N ASN A 200 -13.59 0.47 -4.82
CA ASN A 200 -14.11 -0.46 -3.83
C ASN A 200 -13.41 -1.81 -3.91
N ILE A 201 -13.54 -2.60 -2.84
CA ILE A 201 -12.86 -3.89 -2.72
C ILE A 201 -13.33 -4.92 -3.77
N TYR A 202 -14.59 -4.88 -4.21
CA TYR A 202 -15.13 -5.84 -5.17
C TYR A 202 -14.52 -5.65 -6.55
N ASP A 203 -14.39 -4.39 -7.00
CA ASP A 203 -13.69 -4.05 -8.24
C ASP A 203 -12.22 -4.47 -8.16
N ALA A 204 -11.56 -4.24 -7.02
CA ALA A 204 -10.17 -4.64 -6.82
C ALA A 204 -10.00 -6.17 -6.83
N ILE A 205 -10.90 -6.92 -6.19
CA ILE A 205 -10.96 -8.39 -6.24
C ILE A 205 -11.14 -8.86 -7.68
N ALA A 206 -12.06 -8.26 -8.44
CA ALA A 206 -12.31 -8.63 -9.82
C ALA A 206 -11.08 -8.38 -10.72
N CYS A 207 -10.37 -7.26 -10.53
CA CYS A 207 -9.12 -6.99 -11.24
C CYS A 207 -8.02 -7.97 -10.85
N HIS A 208 -7.80 -8.17 -9.54
CA HIS A 208 -6.79 -9.08 -9.01
C HIS A 208 -7.01 -10.53 -9.47
N ARG A 209 -8.26 -11.00 -9.51
CA ARG A 209 -8.65 -12.33 -10.01
C ARG A 209 -8.29 -12.55 -11.47
N ARG A 210 -8.51 -11.54 -12.33
CA ARG A 210 -8.23 -11.63 -13.76
C ARG A 210 -6.76 -11.41 -14.09
N SER A 211 -5.94 -11.01 -13.12
CA SER A 211 -4.53 -10.73 -13.33
C SER A 211 -3.74 -12.01 -13.53
N VAL A 212 -3.31 -12.26 -14.77
CA VAL A 212 -2.34 -13.31 -15.08
C VAL A 212 -1.00 -13.03 -14.39
N TRP A 213 -0.58 -11.76 -14.37
CA TRP A 213 0.66 -11.33 -13.75
C TRP A 213 0.70 -11.63 -12.24
N LEU A 214 -0.35 -11.27 -11.48
CA LEU A 214 -0.33 -11.53 -10.04
C LEU A 214 -0.50 -13.00 -9.67
N LYS A 215 -1.13 -13.82 -10.53
CA LYS A 215 -1.10 -15.28 -10.41
C LYS A 215 0.33 -15.82 -10.52
N GLU A 216 1.11 -15.32 -11.47
CA GLU A 216 2.52 -15.69 -11.61
C GLU A 216 3.36 -15.22 -10.41
N VAL A 217 3.19 -13.97 -9.99
CA VAL A 217 3.92 -13.39 -8.86
C VAL A 217 3.70 -14.20 -7.58
N MET A 218 2.45 -14.54 -7.27
CA MET A 218 2.07 -15.20 -6.01
C MET A 218 2.11 -16.73 -6.08
N GLY A 219 2.02 -17.30 -7.27
CA GLY A 219 1.68 -18.70 -7.51
C GLY A 219 0.17 -18.96 -7.39
N GLU A 220 -0.37 -19.85 -8.24
CA GLU A 220 -1.81 -20.09 -8.37
C GLU A 220 -2.51 -20.40 -7.04
N SER A 221 -1.91 -21.28 -6.22
CA SER A 221 -2.51 -21.70 -4.95
C SER A 221 -2.58 -20.58 -3.91
N SER A 222 -1.54 -19.76 -3.79
CA SER A 222 -1.51 -18.62 -2.88
C SER A 222 -2.40 -17.48 -3.36
N HIS A 223 -2.43 -17.23 -4.67
CA HIS A 223 -3.31 -16.24 -5.31
C HIS A 223 -4.79 -16.57 -5.03
N GLN A 224 -5.19 -17.82 -5.26
CA GLN A 224 -6.55 -18.27 -5.01
C GLN A 224 -6.94 -18.17 -3.53
N LYS A 225 -6.09 -18.65 -2.60
CA LYS A 225 -6.33 -18.51 -1.15
C LYS A 225 -6.43 -17.06 -0.70
N TYR A 226 -5.61 -16.18 -1.28
CA TYR A 226 -5.67 -14.75 -0.98
C TYR A 226 -7.01 -14.16 -1.44
N LEU A 227 -7.47 -14.47 -2.65
CA LEU A 227 -8.76 -14.03 -3.16
C LEU A 227 -9.93 -14.53 -2.32
N GLU A 228 -9.97 -15.81 -1.99
CA GLU A 228 -11.00 -16.40 -1.14
C GLU A 228 -11.08 -15.68 0.22
N LEU A 229 -9.92 -15.43 0.84
CA LEU A 229 -9.84 -14.67 2.08
C LEU A 229 -10.41 -13.26 1.91
N LYS A 230 -10.02 -12.54 0.85
CA LYS A 230 -10.50 -11.17 0.61
C LYS A 230 -11.98 -11.11 0.27
N GLU A 231 -12.52 -12.09 -0.43
CA GLU A 231 -13.95 -12.23 -0.67
C GLU A 231 -14.72 -12.49 0.60
N MET A 232 -14.27 -13.42 1.44
CA MET A 232 -14.90 -13.66 2.75
C MET A 232 -14.88 -12.40 3.62
N CYS A 233 -13.81 -11.59 3.57
CA CYS A 233 -13.74 -10.31 4.26
C CYS A 233 -14.65 -9.23 3.65
N ALA A 234 -14.79 -9.20 2.32
CA ALA A 234 -15.60 -8.22 1.60
C ALA A 234 -17.11 -8.49 1.73
N HIS A 235 -17.51 -9.75 1.53
CA HIS A 235 -18.89 -10.22 1.58
C HIS A 235 -19.43 -10.38 2.99
N ARG A 236 -18.77 -9.81 4.01
CA ARG A 236 -19.24 -9.83 5.40
C ARG A 236 -20.63 -9.19 5.50
N CYS A 237 -21.65 -10.04 5.33
CA CYS A 237 -23.03 -9.76 5.63
C CYS A 237 -23.17 -9.83 7.16
N PRO A 238 -23.70 -8.78 7.83
CA PRO A 238 -23.95 -8.83 9.28
C PRO A 238 -24.76 -10.07 9.71
N ARG A 239 -25.62 -10.59 8.83
CA ARG A 239 -26.44 -11.80 9.04
C ARG A 239 -25.62 -13.11 9.02
N GLU A 240 -24.54 -13.18 8.26
CA GLU A 240 -23.67 -14.37 8.12
C GLU A 240 -22.54 -14.39 9.15
N LEU A 241 -22.21 -13.23 9.73
CA LEU A 241 -21.19 -13.10 10.77
C LEU A 241 -21.64 -13.66 12.13
N GLY A 242 -22.95 -13.69 12.40
CA GLY A 242 -23.49 -13.94 13.73
C GLY A 242 -23.28 -12.73 14.66
N ASP A 243 -23.69 -12.86 15.92
CA ASP A 243 -23.63 -11.81 16.95
C ASP A 243 -22.33 -11.85 17.79
N ARG A 244 -21.39 -12.73 17.45
CA ARG A 244 -20.14 -12.96 18.20
C ARG A 244 -18.90 -12.78 17.34
N ILE A 245 -17.99 -11.95 17.84
CA ILE A 245 -16.65 -11.73 17.27
C ILE A 245 -15.79 -12.97 17.52
N LYS A 246 -15.22 -13.55 16.46
CA LYS A 246 -14.41 -14.78 16.53
C LYS A 246 -12.96 -14.45 16.88
N ARG A 247 -12.25 -15.36 17.56
CA ARG A 247 -10.86 -15.15 18.00
C ARG A 247 -9.89 -14.82 16.84
N ALA A 248 -10.12 -15.40 15.65
CA ALA A 248 -9.34 -15.09 14.45
C ALA A 248 -9.53 -13.65 13.95
N GLU A 249 -10.70 -13.05 14.20
CA GLU A 249 -10.98 -11.64 13.91
C GLU A 249 -10.21 -10.71 14.85
N ILE A 250 -9.92 -11.16 16.07
CA ILE A 250 -9.12 -10.43 17.07
C ILE A 250 -7.62 -10.60 16.80
N MET A 251 -7.18 -11.82 16.43
CA MET A 251 -5.75 -12.15 16.25
C MET A 251 -5.15 -11.58 14.96
N PHE A 252 -5.91 -11.48 13.87
CA PHE A 252 -5.40 -10.98 12.58
C PHE A 252 -5.87 -9.55 12.25
N HIS A 253 -6.90 -9.05 12.94
CA HIS A 253 -7.43 -7.70 12.79
C HIS A 253 -7.75 -7.11 14.16
N HIS A 254 -6.72 -6.71 14.91
CA HIS A 254 -6.85 -6.04 16.21
C HIS A 254 -7.46 -4.62 16.10
N GLU A 255 -8.56 -4.49 15.36
CA GLU A 255 -9.28 -3.28 15.00
C GLU A 255 -10.78 -3.38 15.33
N VAL A 256 -11.26 -4.55 15.79
CA VAL A 256 -12.62 -4.69 16.32
C VAL A 256 -12.74 -4.11 17.74
N THR A 257 -11.66 -4.11 18.53
CA THR A 257 -11.67 -3.49 19.87
C THR A 257 -11.90 -1.98 19.81
N ASN A 258 -11.47 -1.31 18.73
CA ASN A 258 -11.65 0.14 18.57
C ASN A 258 -13.04 0.54 18.06
N GLN A 259 -13.69 -0.28 17.23
CA GLN A 259 -15.08 -0.03 16.81
C GLN A 259 -16.08 -0.26 17.95
N MET A 260 -15.79 -1.17 18.90
CA MET A 260 -16.66 -1.37 20.07
C MET A 260 -16.61 -0.20 21.06
N LEU A 261 -15.48 0.49 21.17
CA LEU A 261 -15.31 1.61 22.10
C LEU A 261 -15.83 2.95 21.55
N TRP A 262 -15.84 3.14 20.22
CA TRP A 262 -16.41 4.35 19.59
C TRP A 262 -17.94 4.40 19.60
N ASN A 263 -18.63 3.25 19.68
CA ASN A 263 -20.09 3.20 19.88
C ASN A 263 -20.50 3.34 21.36
N ARG A 264 -19.53 3.55 22.26
CA ARG A 264 -19.75 3.78 23.70
C ARG A 264 -19.44 5.24 24.12
N PHE A 265 -19.23 6.12 23.15
CA PHE A 265 -19.27 7.58 23.29
C PHE A 265 -20.49 8.11 22.53
#